data_AF-A0A3D6DXX5-F1
#
_entry.id   AF-A0A3D6DXX5-F1
#
_cell.length_a   1.000
_cell.length_b   1.000
_cell.length_c   1.000
_cell.angle_alpha   90.00
_cell.angle_beta   90.00
_cell.angle_gamma   90.00
#
_symmetry.space_group_name_H-M   'P 1'
#
loop_
_entity.id
_entity.type
_entity.pdbx_description
1 polymer ?
#
loop_
_entity_poly.entity_id
_entity_poly.type
_entity_poly.pdbx_seq_one_letter_code
_entity_poly.pdbx_strand_id
1 'polypeptide(L)' 'LMGCCLMAGVRQAPARQAVLGAGLPTSVPCTTLTKMCSSAQKTVMIAHD' A
#
# COMPACT_ATOMS: atom_id res chain seq x y z
N LEU A 1 -0.43 -5.63 -0.88
CA LEU A 1 0.32 -4.52 -1.53
C LEU A 1 -0.62 -3.33 -1.72
N MET A 2 -0.15 -2.08 -1.65
CA MET A 2 -0.99 -0.88 -1.84
C MET A 2 -0.27 0.16 -2.69
N GLY A 3 -0.93 0.68 -3.72
CA GLY A 3 -0.44 1.79 -4.54
C GLY A 3 -0.79 3.15 -3.94
N CYS A 4 0.17 4.06 -3.82
CA CYS A 4 -0.05 5.43 -3.33
C CYS A 4 0.76 6.44 -4.15
N CYS A 5 0.08 7.39 -4.80
CA CYS A 5 0.71 8.39 -5.67
C CYS A 5 1.36 9.52 -4.86
N LEU A 6 0.63 10.09 -3.89
CA LEU A 6 1.08 11.20 -3.04
C LEU A 6 1.06 10.76 -1.59
N MET A 7 2.22 10.77 -0.95
CA MET A 7 2.39 10.32 0.45
C MET A 7 2.53 11.48 1.43
N ALA A 8 2.48 12.73 0.94
CA ALA A 8 2.55 13.91 1.78
C ALA A 8 1.33 13.98 2.72
N GLY A 9 1.57 14.27 4.00
CA GLY A 9 0.51 14.35 5.02
C GLY A 9 0.02 13.00 5.55
N VAL A 10 0.51 11.88 5.01
CA VAL A 10 0.22 10.54 5.54
C VAL A 10 1.34 10.12 6.49
N ARG A 11 0.99 9.53 7.64
CA ARG A 11 2.00 8.99 8.58
C ARG A 11 2.80 7.84 7.92
N GLN A 12 3.80 7.29 8.61
CA GLN A 12 4.67 6.25 8.04
C GLN A 12 3.91 4.99 7.58
N ALA A 13 4.32 4.41 6.45
CA ALA A 13 3.78 3.18 5.87
C ALA A 13 2.24 3.16 5.66
N PRO A 14 1.69 3.89 4.68
CA PRO A 14 0.24 3.95 4.42
C PRO A 14 -0.44 2.60 4.20
N ALA A 15 0.23 1.65 3.54
CA ALA A 15 -0.29 0.28 3.42
C ALA A 15 -0.55 -0.37 4.78
N ARG A 16 0.37 -0.20 5.73
CA ARG A 16 0.24 -0.77 7.09
C ARG A 16 -0.92 -0.15 7.82
N GLN A 17 -1.10 1.17 7.68
CA GLN A 17 -2.18 1.91 8.33
C GLN A 17 -3.54 1.50 7.82
N ALA A 18 -3.68 1.32 6.50
CA ALA A 18 -4.93 0.86 5.90
C ALA A 18 -5.28 -0.54 6.41
N VAL A 19 -4.30 -1.45 6.48
CA VAL A 19 -4.50 -2.82 6.99
C VAL A 19 -4.90 -2.82 8.47
N LEU A 20 -4.25 -2.02 9.32
CA LEU A 20 -4.64 -1.90 10.73
C LEU A 20 -6.02 -1.26 10.91
N GLY A 21 -6.35 -0.23 10.12
CA GLY A 21 -7.68 0.38 10.11
C GLY A 21 -8.78 -0.56 9.62
N ALA A 22 -8.44 -1.53 8.78
CA ALA A 22 -9.34 -2.59 8.32
C ALA A 22 -9.47 -3.77 9.32
N GLY A 23 -8.83 -3.71 10.49
CA GLY A 23 -8.91 -4.76 11.51
C GLY A 23 -8.13 -6.03 11.19
N LEU A 24 -7.23 -6.00 10.20
CA LEU A 24 -6.40 -7.14 9.85
C LEU A 24 -5.23 -7.31 10.83
N PRO A 25 -4.78 -8.55 11.08
CA PRO A 25 -3.74 -8.81 12.06
C PRO A 25 -2.40 -8.20 11.67
N THR A 26 -1.54 -7.99 12.67
CA THR A 26 -0.20 -7.42 12.49
C THR A 26 0.72 -8.33 11.68
N SER A 27 0.43 -9.63 11.66
CA SER A 27 1.15 -10.62 10.85
C SER A 27 0.96 -10.46 9.33
N VAL A 28 -0.06 -9.72 8.89
CA VAL A 28 -0.29 -9.49 7.44
C VAL A 28 0.85 -8.62 6.87
N PRO A 29 1.60 -9.11 5.87
CA PRO A 29 2.65 -8.32 5.24
C PRO A 29 2.05 -7.16 4.44
N CYS A 30 2.61 -5.97 4.62
CA CYS A 30 2.13 -4.74 3.99
C CYS A 30 3.30 -4.02 3.32
N THR A 31 3.19 -3.73 2.02
CA THR A 31 4.17 -2.91 1.30
C THR A 31 3.45 -1.82 0.52
N THR A 32 3.93 -0.58 0.67
CA THR A 32 3.43 0.57 -0.09
C THR A 32 4.29 0.77 -1.33
N LEU A 33 3.66 0.94 -2.49
CA LEU A 33 4.32 1.11 -3.77
C LEU A 33 3.92 2.45 -4.39
N THR A 34 4.88 3.10 -5.05
CA THR A 34 4.63 4.30 -5.85
C THR A 34 5.08 4.08 -7.30
N LYS A 35 4.22 4.51 -8.22
CA LYS A 35 4.48 4.68 -9.66
C LYS A 35 3.54 5.75 -10.20
N MET A 36 3.45 6.86 -9.46
CA MET A 36 2.56 7.99 -9.75
C MET A 36 1.12 7.49 -10.03
N CYS A 37 0.50 7.93 -11.13
CA CYS A 37 -0.86 7.55 -11.55
C CYS A 37 -1.04 6.04 -11.75
N SER A 38 0.04 5.33 -12.08
CA SER A 38 0.02 3.89 -12.35
C SER A 38 0.48 3.03 -11.17
N SER A 39 0.48 3.58 -9.96
CA SER A 39 0.80 2.87 -8.72
C SER A 39 -0.14 1.70 -8.44
N ALA A 40 -1.44 1.83 -8.78
CA ALA A 40 -2.41 0.74 -8.66
C ALA A 40 -2.11 -0.41 -9.64
N GLN A 41 -1.87 -0.11 -10.92
CA GLN A 41 -1.53 -1.14 -11.91
C GLN A 41 -0.23 -1.86 -11.54
N LYS A 42 0.81 -1.12 -11.11
CA LYS A 42 2.06 -1.74 -10.61
C LYS A 42 1.83 -2.63 -9.40
N THR A 43 0.92 -2.23 -8.52
CA THR A 43 0.54 -3.03 -7.35
C THR A 43 -0.09 -4.35 -7.77
N VAL A 44 -1.00 -4.35 -8.74
CA VAL A 44 -1.63 -5.58 -9.24
C VAL A 44 -0.62 -6.46 -9.98
N MET A 45 0.24 -5.87 -10.81
CA MET A 45 1.30 -6.62 -11.50
C MET A 45 2.21 -7.35 -10.51
N ILE A 46 2.69 -6.67 -9.47
CA ILE A 46 3.56 -7.27 -8.43
C ILE A 46 2.79 -8.19 -7.48
N ALA A 47 1.47 -8.05 -7.37
CA ALA A 47 0.66 -8.96 -6.54
C ALA A 47 0.32 -10.27 -7.26
N HIS A 48 0.30 -10.22 -8.59
CA HIS A 48 0.04 -11.38 -9.44
C HIS A 48 1.33 -12.16 -9.73
N ASP A 49 2.45 -11.45 -9.88
CA ASP A 49 3.79 -12.03 -9.93
C ASP A 49 4.20 -12.61 -8.56
#